data_AF-A0A517U1L7-F1
#
_entry.id   AF-A0A517U1L7-F1
#
_cell.length_a   1.000
_cell.length_b   1.000
_cell.length_c   1.000
_cell.angle_alpha   90.00
_cell.angle_beta   90.00
_cell.angle_gamma   90.00
#
_symmetry.space_group_name_H-M   'P 1'
#
loop_
_entity.id
_entity.type
_entity.pdbx_description
1 polymer ?
#
loop_
_entity_poly.entity_id
_entity_poly.type
_entity_poly.pdbx_seq_one_letter_code
_entity_poly.pdbx_strand_id
1 'polypeptide(L)'
;MALLFIYLRFATLLNADDNIAGLIDQLVSIDTPGTGYAEYFSGSDFLPYDDAEQLGTLVIGATGERSPVMRKIVAAGFDAVPELLKHLGDERKVNLPPVESGGFAWIAFDNECDYNRATRVAATQGVNVDSRAERKEPPKRHEVTVGDLCFVALGQIVNRKWSAIRYQPTAGRIISSPTHSTKLRQGILAEWGALSREEHRRRLIDDFRKPDSVDRIIGAYQRLSLYYPEEVEKLVLELLDRPITDADKAWQFADLLCEIEEAEKQRGKLEELLRQHGEHYREAIQARLFETLRGTDAVEKIGYELSRRELLARKTLHEAFDWPEPVRFADWAKTPVVTFDNLVVARIIKSLTHDDSLAIGERVRAIMEADRFKNDTDMVEACLTCLASRSQFGDFLADRLRQVDFQTATEEQFPGYYLAAIARSKSPAVQAELERILSTSGDPGLFTVAATVKAQDSWKDVLDRARGVLNGLPPDTKDGGQLLEFIVEKSPADAESVFKDFLKPNTPSRCNSACEVLWENPLSQKVLVPLLDDDRSIPGVRQSVRDRAASAISHSIESIDFDSLWLRSSKDAAILKIKEYCSQR
;
A
#
# COMPACT_ATOMS: atom_id res chain seq x y z
N MET A 1 13.62 -28.47 14.63
CA MET A 1 13.59 -28.23 13.16
C MET A 1 13.15 -26.81 12.79
N ALA A 2 12.14 -26.21 13.43
CA ALA A 2 11.70 -24.83 13.12
C ALA A 2 12.83 -23.76 13.24
N LEU A 3 13.64 -23.80 14.31
CA LEU A 3 14.81 -22.91 14.47
C LEU A 3 15.86 -23.03 13.36
N LEU A 4 16.00 -24.20 12.73
CA LEU A 4 16.98 -24.43 11.65
C LEU A 4 16.50 -23.83 10.31
N PHE A 5 15.19 -23.88 10.04
CA PHE A 5 14.58 -23.30 8.83
C PHE A 5 14.61 -21.77 8.85
N ILE A 6 14.37 -21.16 10.01
CA ILE A 6 14.50 -19.72 10.19
C ILE A 6 15.95 -19.30 9.86
N TYR A 7 16.95 -19.96 10.46
CA TYR A 7 18.37 -19.66 10.23
C TYR A 7 18.78 -19.80 8.74
N LEU A 8 18.22 -20.76 8.01
CA LEU A 8 18.47 -20.99 6.58
C LEU A 8 17.91 -19.87 5.67
N ARG A 9 16.75 -19.27 6.00
CA ARG A 9 16.23 -18.11 5.23
C ARG A 9 17.11 -16.86 5.40
N PHE A 10 17.71 -16.68 6.57
CA PHE A 10 18.58 -15.53 6.85
C PHE A 10 19.95 -15.65 6.17
N ALA A 11 20.54 -16.84 6.15
CA ALA A 11 21.82 -17.08 5.48
C ALA A 11 21.79 -16.80 3.97
N THR A 12 20.61 -16.78 3.34
CA THR A 12 20.45 -16.40 1.93
C THR A 12 20.49 -14.89 1.67
N LEU A 13 20.24 -14.03 2.67
CA LEU A 13 20.18 -12.57 2.48
C LEU A 13 21.53 -11.88 2.67
N LEU A 14 22.38 -12.40 3.55
CA LEU A 14 23.74 -11.91 3.77
C LEU A 14 24.72 -13.03 3.42
N ASN A 15 25.61 -12.77 2.47
CA ASN A 15 26.76 -13.66 2.31
C ASN A 15 27.62 -13.56 3.57
N ALA A 16 28.20 -14.66 4.02
CA ALA A 16 29.07 -14.67 5.21
C ALA A 16 30.25 -13.66 5.13
N ASP A 17 30.57 -13.18 3.92
CA ASP A 17 31.63 -12.24 3.64
C ASP A 17 31.17 -10.76 3.58
N ASP A 18 29.86 -10.48 3.65
CA ASP A 18 29.33 -9.11 3.54
C ASP A 18 29.58 -8.33 4.86
N ASN A 19 30.66 -7.55 4.92
CA ASN A 19 30.89 -6.58 6.00
C ASN A 19 30.03 -5.31 5.79
N ILE A 20 29.28 -4.89 6.82
CA ILE A 20 28.41 -3.69 6.80
C ILE A 20 29.15 -2.44 6.31
N ALA A 21 30.38 -2.21 6.72
CA ALA A 21 31.15 -1.06 6.25
C ALA A 21 31.36 -1.08 4.72
N GLY A 22 31.63 -2.25 4.16
CA GLY A 22 31.77 -2.43 2.70
C GLY A 22 30.45 -2.30 1.96
N LEU A 23 29.31 -2.64 2.58
CA LEU A 23 27.99 -2.35 2.03
C LEU A 23 27.69 -0.84 2.05
N ILE A 24 28.05 -0.13 3.12
CA ILE A 24 27.90 1.34 3.19
C ILE A 24 28.75 2.02 2.12
N ASP A 25 29.96 1.54 1.86
CA ASP A 25 30.82 2.07 0.79
C ASP A 25 30.20 1.91 -0.61
N GLN A 26 29.38 0.87 -0.82
CA GLN A 26 28.65 0.67 -2.08
C GLN A 26 27.46 1.62 -2.26
N LEU A 27 27.02 2.33 -1.22
CA LEU A 27 25.88 3.25 -1.33
C LEU A 27 26.13 4.39 -2.33
N VAL A 28 27.40 4.74 -2.59
CA VAL A 28 27.77 5.75 -3.61
C VAL A 28 27.34 5.36 -5.03
N SER A 29 27.18 4.06 -5.32
CA SER A 29 26.82 3.58 -6.65
C SER A 29 25.31 3.50 -6.90
N ILE A 30 24.48 3.85 -5.92
CA ILE A 30 23.02 3.90 -6.10
C ILE A 30 22.69 5.05 -7.05
N ASP A 31 22.02 4.72 -8.16
CA ASP A 31 21.62 5.63 -9.23
C ASP A 31 20.13 5.60 -9.54
N THR A 32 19.37 4.72 -8.89
CA THR A 32 17.92 4.66 -8.98
C THR A 32 17.24 5.13 -7.71
N PRO A 33 16.13 5.88 -7.83
CA PRO A 33 15.37 6.39 -6.69
C PRO A 33 14.71 5.25 -5.91
N GLY A 34 14.61 5.42 -4.59
CA GLY A 34 13.91 4.48 -3.72
C GLY A 34 13.18 5.16 -2.57
N THR A 35 12.39 4.37 -1.84
CA THR A 35 11.53 4.87 -0.76
C THR A 35 12.33 5.55 0.34
N GLY A 36 11.97 6.80 0.63
CA GLY A 36 12.63 7.66 1.62
C GLY A 36 13.73 8.56 1.06
N TYR A 37 14.12 8.43 -0.21
CA TYR A 37 15.10 9.31 -0.87
C TYR A 37 14.76 9.61 -2.34
N ALA A 38 13.53 9.32 -2.76
CA ALA A 38 12.99 9.68 -4.06
C ALA A 38 12.37 11.08 -4.05
N GLU A 39 12.50 11.83 -5.16
CA GLU A 39 11.95 13.19 -5.27
C GLU A 39 10.47 13.24 -5.70
N TYR A 40 9.96 12.15 -6.28
CA TYR A 40 8.64 12.07 -6.91
C TYR A 40 7.66 11.16 -6.16
N PHE A 41 8.07 10.52 -5.08
CA PHE A 41 7.15 9.84 -4.18
C PHE A 41 7.62 9.86 -2.73
N SER A 42 6.69 9.58 -1.84
CA SER A 42 6.88 9.46 -0.40
C SER A 42 6.32 8.12 0.06
N GLY A 43 6.79 7.63 1.19
CA GLY A 43 6.35 6.35 1.72
C GLY A 43 7.26 5.88 2.84
N SER A 44 7.00 4.67 3.31
CA SER A 44 7.92 3.94 4.17
C SER A 44 8.04 2.53 3.64
N ASP A 45 9.23 1.96 3.75
CA ASP A 45 9.48 0.59 3.32
C ASP A 45 10.19 -0.18 4.44
N PHE A 46 10.07 -1.49 4.38
CA PHE A 46 10.95 -2.42 5.08
C PHE A 46 11.56 -3.34 4.03
N LEU A 47 12.68 -2.86 3.47
CA LEU A 47 13.32 -3.44 2.28
C LEU A 47 13.56 -4.96 2.30
N PRO A 48 13.76 -5.63 3.46
CA PRO A 48 13.90 -7.09 3.50
C PRO A 48 12.68 -7.87 2.98
N TYR A 49 11.48 -7.28 3.01
CA TYR A 49 10.24 -7.95 2.57
C TYR A 49 9.68 -7.28 1.32
N ASP A 50 9.47 -8.06 0.26
CA ASP A 50 8.98 -7.60 -1.06
C ASP A 50 7.60 -6.95 -1.05
N ASP A 51 6.76 -7.34 -0.09
CA ASP A 51 5.38 -6.90 0.10
C ASP A 51 5.21 -5.90 1.26
N ALA A 52 6.32 -5.41 1.86
CA ALA A 52 6.27 -4.47 2.98
C ALA A 52 6.20 -2.98 2.57
N GLU A 53 6.17 -2.68 1.28
CA GLU A 53 6.16 -1.31 0.80
C GLU A 53 4.84 -0.60 1.15
N GLN A 54 4.96 0.60 1.73
CA GLN A 54 3.85 1.50 1.97
C GLN A 54 4.07 2.77 1.16
N LEU A 55 3.56 2.78 -0.07
CA LEU A 55 3.51 3.97 -0.91
C LEU A 55 2.57 5.01 -0.29
N GLY A 56 3.08 6.23 -0.15
CA GLY A 56 2.32 7.41 0.27
C GLY A 56 1.90 8.24 -0.94
N THR A 57 2.20 9.53 -0.92
CA THR A 57 1.97 10.40 -2.08
C THR A 57 2.99 10.12 -3.17
N LEU A 58 2.54 10.02 -4.43
CA LEU A 58 3.39 9.92 -5.62
C LEU A 58 2.96 10.89 -6.73
N VAL A 59 3.91 11.28 -7.59
CA VAL A 59 3.65 11.82 -8.91
C VAL A 59 3.18 10.68 -9.81
N ILE A 60 2.11 10.90 -10.59
CA ILE A 60 1.57 9.88 -11.50
C ILE A 60 2.68 9.32 -12.39
N GLY A 61 2.81 7.99 -12.45
CA GLY A 61 3.83 7.28 -13.23
C GLY A 61 5.20 7.16 -12.55
N ALA A 62 5.40 7.78 -11.38
CA ALA A 62 6.62 7.60 -10.62
C ALA A 62 6.72 6.17 -10.09
N THR A 63 7.87 5.56 -10.30
CA THR A 63 8.25 4.26 -9.75
C THR A 63 9.58 4.40 -9.03
N GLY A 64 9.85 3.46 -8.12
CA GLY A 64 11.12 3.35 -7.42
C GLY A 64 11.67 1.94 -7.56
N GLU A 65 12.98 1.82 -7.40
CA GLU A 65 13.64 0.54 -7.33
C GLU A 65 14.16 0.27 -5.92
N ARG A 66 14.05 -1.00 -5.50
CA ARG A 66 14.54 -1.44 -4.21
C ARG A 66 16.02 -1.74 -4.31
N SER A 67 16.85 -0.83 -3.79
CA SER A 67 18.30 -1.00 -3.77
C SER A 67 18.70 -2.31 -3.04
N PRO A 68 19.38 -3.26 -3.74
CA PRO A 68 19.85 -4.50 -3.13
C PRO A 68 20.85 -4.27 -1.99
N VAL A 69 21.69 -3.24 -2.11
CA VAL A 69 22.68 -2.87 -1.09
C VAL A 69 21.97 -2.38 0.18
N MET A 70 20.99 -1.48 0.04
CA MET A 70 20.18 -1.00 1.17
C MET A 70 19.40 -2.15 1.82
N ARG A 71 18.84 -3.07 1.02
CA ARG A 71 18.16 -4.27 1.54
C ARG A 71 19.07 -5.09 2.44
N LYS A 72 20.31 -5.37 2.02
CA LYS A 72 21.28 -6.11 2.84
C LYS A 72 21.62 -5.41 4.15
N ILE A 73 21.85 -4.09 4.09
CA ILE A 73 22.13 -3.27 5.28
C ILE A 73 20.95 -3.32 6.26
N VAL A 74 19.72 -3.12 5.78
CA VAL A 74 18.52 -3.17 6.63
C VAL A 74 18.32 -4.58 7.17
N ALA A 75 18.47 -5.63 6.35
CA ALA A 75 18.32 -7.02 6.79
C ALA A 75 19.30 -7.44 7.90
N ALA A 76 20.47 -6.81 7.99
CA ALA A 76 21.41 -7.02 9.10
C ALA A 76 20.89 -6.49 10.46
N GLY A 77 19.84 -5.67 10.45
CA GLY A 77 19.15 -5.22 11.66
C GLY A 77 20.06 -4.46 12.61
N PHE A 78 20.07 -4.86 13.88
CA PHE A 78 20.85 -4.20 14.92
C PHE A 78 22.36 -4.16 14.63
N ASP A 79 22.91 -5.16 13.94
CA ASP A 79 24.35 -5.22 13.67
C ASP A 79 24.83 -4.12 12.71
N ALA A 80 23.92 -3.55 11.91
CA ALA A 80 24.24 -2.41 11.05
C ALA A 80 24.23 -1.07 11.79
N VAL A 81 23.54 -0.97 12.94
CA VAL A 81 23.27 0.30 13.64
C VAL A 81 24.56 1.06 13.99
N PRO A 82 25.62 0.44 14.57
CA PRO A 82 26.84 1.17 14.91
C PRO A 82 27.54 1.82 13.70
N GLU A 83 27.67 1.08 12.60
CA GLU A 83 28.30 1.61 11.38
C GLU A 83 27.42 2.65 10.69
N LEU A 84 26.09 2.50 10.70
CA LEU A 84 25.17 3.51 10.18
C LEU A 84 25.30 4.84 10.95
N LEU A 85 25.34 4.78 12.28
CA LEU A 85 25.49 5.97 13.14
C LEU A 85 26.81 6.70 12.88
N LYS A 86 27.90 5.96 12.68
CA LYS A 86 29.22 6.50 12.32
C LYS A 86 29.21 7.24 10.98
N HIS A 87 28.42 6.76 10.00
CA HIS A 87 28.34 7.34 8.66
C HIS A 87 27.17 8.32 8.46
N LEU A 88 26.40 8.68 9.49
CA LEU A 88 25.33 9.69 9.37
C LEU A 88 25.82 11.06 8.86
N GLY A 89 27.10 11.37 9.06
CA GLY A 89 27.73 12.60 8.57
C GLY A 89 28.50 12.43 7.25
N ASP A 90 28.37 11.30 6.56
CA ASP A 90 29.13 11.01 5.35
C ASP A 90 28.62 11.80 4.14
N GLU A 91 29.40 12.78 3.70
CA GLU A 91 29.04 13.73 2.63
C GLU A 91 29.26 13.19 1.21
N ARG A 92 29.79 11.95 1.06
CA ARG A 92 29.96 11.33 -0.27
C ARG A 92 28.65 11.33 -1.02
N LYS A 93 28.65 11.80 -2.27
CA LYS A 93 27.47 11.85 -3.13
C LYS A 93 27.15 10.47 -3.68
N VAL A 94 25.87 10.14 -3.74
CA VAL A 94 25.39 8.97 -4.49
C VAL A 94 25.16 9.36 -5.94
N ASN A 95 25.07 8.38 -6.85
CA ASN A 95 24.92 8.62 -8.28
C ASN A 95 23.48 8.96 -8.70
N LEU A 96 22.75 9.72 -7.86
CA LEU A 96 21.41 10.20 -8.16
C LEU A 96 21.47 11.63 -8.73
N PRO A 97 20.54 11.98 -9.64
CA PRO A 97 20.35 13.36 -10.03
C PRO A 97 20.11 14.26 -8.81
N PRO A 98 20.62 15.51 -8.82
CA PRO A 98 20.35 16.47 -7.76
C PRO A 98 18.86 16.81 -7.71
N VAL A 99 18.32 16.95 -6.49
CA VAL A 99 16.99 17.52 -6.29
C VAL A 99 17.11 19.03 -6.40
N GLU A 100 16.45 19.63 -7.38
CA GLU A 100 16.52 21.06 -7.66
C GLU A 100 15.15 21.74 -7.52
N SER A 101 15.15 22.99 -7.03
CA SER A 101 13.98 23.86 -7.11
C SER A 101 13.90 24.43 -8.53
N GLY A 102 12.77 24.28 -9.20
CA GLY A 102 12.60 24.71 -10.59
C GLY A 102 11.18 24.52 -11.08
N GLY A 103 10.73 25.39 -12.00
CA GLY A 103 9.35 25.39 -12.49
C GLY A 103 8.33 25.61 -11.36
N PHE A 104 7.40 24.68 -11.21
CA PHE A 104 6.38 24.70 -10.15
C PHE A 104 6.84 24.08 -8.83
N ALA A 105 8.07 23.55 -8.79
CA ALA A 105 8.50 22.72 -7.68
C ALA A 105 9.44 23.47 -6.73
N TRP A 106 9.24 23.25 -5.43
CA TRP A 106 9.96 23.94 -4.36
C TRP A 106 10.68 22.94 -3.44
N ILE A 107 11.73 23.42 -2.78
CA ILE A 107 12.50 22.65 -1.80
C ILE A 107 12.43 23.34 -0.45
N ALA A 108 12.24 22.56 0.61
CA ALA A 108 12.49 23.03 1.97
C ALA A 108 13.40 22.05 2.69
N PHE A 109 14.41 22.59 3.35
CA PHE A 109 15.19 21.84 4.33
C PHE A 109 14.47 21.86 5.66
N ASP A 110 14.25 20.69 6.23
CA ASP A 110 13.61 20.51 7.52
C ASP A 110 14.32 19.41 8.32
N ASN A 111 14.08 19.36 9.61
CA ASN A 111 14.64 18.36 10.51
C ASN A 111 13.56 17.34 10.90
N GLU A 112 12.81 16.83 9.92
CA GLU A 112 11.77 15.83 10.16
C GLU A 112 12.42 14.55 10.72
N CYS A 113 11.95 14.14 11.89
CA CYS A 113 12.42 12.96 12.59
C CYS A 113 11.21 12.28 13.24
N ASP A 114 10.66 11.26 12.57
CA ASP A 114 9.57 10.45 13.12
C ASP A 114 9.95 9.87 14.49
N TYR A 115 8.97 9.81 15.39
CA TYR A 115 9.06 9.21 16.72
C TYR A 115 7.68 8.70 17.15
N ASN A 116 7.66 7.71 18.04
CA ASN A 116 6.42 7.17 18.58
C ASN A 116 5.84 8.10 19.67
N ARG A 117 4.71 8.75 19.37
CA ARG A 117 4.06 9.69 20.30
C ARG A 117 3.41 9.00 21.50
N ALA A 118 3.08 7.71 21.38
CA ALA A 118 2.47 6.93 22.44
C ALA A 118 3.46 6.58 23.57
N THR A 119 4.74 6.48 23.23
CA THR A 119 5.80 6.11 24.17
C THR A 119 6.66 7.30 24.57
N ARG A 120 6.52 8.44 23.87
CA ARG A 120 7.27 9.67 24.12
C ARG A 120 6.40 10.91 23.97
N VAL A 121 6.43 11.77 24.98
CA VAL A 121 5.65 13.02 25.03
C VAL A 121 6.15 14.07 24.03
N ALA A 122 7.44 14.06 23.70
CA ALA A 122 8.05 15.04 22.79
C ALA A 122 9.11 14.41 21.88
N ALA A 123 9.26 15.04 20.70
CA ALA A 123 10.37 14.79 19.79
C ALA A 123 11.72 15.04 20.49
N THR A 124 12.79 14.52 19.88
CA THR A 124 14.14 14.82 20.33
C THR A 124 14.43 16.32 20.20
N GLN A 125 15.17 16.89 21.16
CA GLN A 125 15.41 18.32 21.21
C GLN A 125 16.10 18.81 19.92
N GLY A 126 15.54 19.86 19.29
CA GLY A 126 16.13 20.49 18.10
C GLY A 126 15.74 19.88 16.75
N VAL A 127 14.94 18.80 16.73
CA VAL A 127 14.32 18.23 15.52
C VAL A 127 12.80 18.50 15.53
N ASN A 128 12.16 18.41 14.37
CA ASN A 128 10.73 18.73 14.19
C ASN A 128 10.32 20.16 14.64
N VAL A 129 11.26 21.11 14.61
CA VAL A 129 10.98 22.52 14.91
C VAL A 129 10.68 23.26 13.61
N ASP A 130 9.66 24.12 13.59
CA ASP A 130 9.34 24.93 12.41
C ASP A 130 10.53 25.86 12.10
N SER A 131 11.36 25.41 11.17
CA SER A 131 12.59 26.09 10.79
C SER A 131 12.33 27.37 10.00
N ARG A 132 11.08 27.67 9.60
CA ARG A 132 10.73 28.86 8.81
C ARG A 132 11.19 30.16 9.48
N ALA A 133 11.19 30.21 10.81
CA ALA A 133 11.63 31.39 11.57
C ALA A 133 13.15 31.59 11.60
N GLU A 134 13.96 30.55 11.32
CA GLU A 134 15.43 30.58 11.41
C GLU A 134 16.12 30.78 10.04
N ARG A 135 15.37 30.92 8.92
CA ARG A 135 15.94 30.81 7.57
C ARG A 135 16.76 32.02 7.12
N LYS A 136 18.08 31.84 6.99
CA LYS A 136 18.83 32.35 5.82
C LYS A 136 18.34 31.58 4.58
N GLU A 137 18.40 32.17 3.38
CA GLU A 137 17.94 31.53 2.14
C GLU A 137 18.49 30.08 2.03
N PRO A 138 17.63 29.03 2.09
CA PRO A 138 18.10 27.65 2.02
C PRO A 138 18.64 27.34 0.62
N PRO A 139 19.52 26.31 0.49
CA PRO A 139 20.00 25.89 -0.81
C PRO A 139 18.85 25.59 -1.78
N LYS A 140 19.02 25.95 -3.05
CA LYS A 140 18.07 25.63 -4.12
C LYS A 140 18.24 24.22 -4.70
N ARG A 141 19.24 23.50 -4.20
CA ARG A 141 19.68 22.20 -4.71
C ARG A 141 20.16 21.32 -3.55
N HIS A 142 19.89 20.02 -3.64
CA HIS A 142 20.44 19.01 -2.75
C HIS A 142 20.90 17.80 -3.55
N GLU A 143 22.08 17.30 -3.23
CA GLU A 143 22.60 16.03 -3.76
C GLU A 143 22.55 15.01 -2.65
N VAL A 144 21.85 13.90 -2.89
CA VAL A 144 21.73 12.80 -1.92
C VAL A 144 23.12 12.28 -1.56
N THR A 145 23.33 12.06 -0.26
CA THR A 145 24.59 11.61 0.31
C THR A 145 24.51 10.20 0.87
N VAL A 146 25.67 9.58 1.12
CA VAL A 146 25.74 8.31 1.87
C VAL A 146 25.13 8.48 3.27
N GLY A 147 25.34 9.62 3.94
CA GLY A 147 24.73 9.91 5.23
C GLY A 147 23.19 9.98 5.18
N ASP A 148 22.62 10.49 4.09
CA ASP A 148 21.16 10.48 3.86
C ASP A 148 20.61 9.06 3.76
N LEU A 149 21.29 8.18 3.02
CA LEU A 149 20.89 6.78 2.90
C LEU A 149 21.10 6.01 4.22
N CYS A 150 22.15 6.31 4.98
CA CYS A 150 22.34 5.75 6.32
C CYS A 150 21.22 6.15 7.27
N PHE A 151 20.73 7.39 7.18
CA PHE A 151 19.57 7.86 7.93
C PHE A 151 18.31 7.08 7.56
N VAL A 152 18.01 6.92 6.28
CA VAL A 152 16.84 6.13 5.83
C VAL A 152 16.94 4.68 6.30
N ALA A 153 18.09 4.02 6.11
CA ALA A 153 18.31 2.64 6.54
C ALA A 153 18.15 2.45 8.06
N LEU A 154 18.71 3.37 8.85
CA LEU A 154 18.57 3.34 10.30
C LEU A 154 17.11 3.46 10.72
N GLY A 155 16.34 4.38 10.12
CA GLY A 155 14.91 4.51 10.37
C GLY A 155 14.15 3.22 10.05
N GLN A 156 14.50 2.56 8.95
CA GLN A 156 13.94 1.24 8.62
C GLN A 156 14.30 0.17 9.65
N ILE A 157 15.47 0.20 10.29
CA ILE A 157 15.81 -0.78 11.34
C ILE A 157 15.00 -0.49 12.61
N VAL A 158 14.95 0.77 13.04
CA VAL A 158 14.36 1.18 14.33
C VAL A 158 12.86 1.52 14.28
N ASN A 159 12.16 1.14 13.22
CA ASN A 159 10.73 1.38 13.00
C ASN A 159 10.35 2.88 13.04
N ARG A 160 11.11 3.71 12.33
CA ARG A 160 10.83 5.14 12.16
C ARG A 160 10.70 5.48 10.69
N LYS A 161 9.70 6.27 10.34
CA LYS A 161 9.44 6.72 8.96
C LYS A 161 10.36 7.87 8.56
N TRP A 162 11.67 7.65 8.65
CA TRP A 162 12.68 8.62 8.27
C TRP A 162 12.86 8.65 6.76
N SER A 163 12.85 9.84 6.19
CA SER A 163 13.03 10.09 4.77
C SER A 163 14.02 11.23 4.61
N ALA A 164 15.09 10.99 3.86
CA ALA A 164 16.00 12.06 3.45
C ALA A 164 15.33 13.03 2.48
N ILE A 165 14.46 12.51 1.60
CA ILE A 165 13.63 13.29 0.70
C ILE A 165 12.20 12.76 0.77
N ARG A 166 11.24 13.68 0.97
CA ARG A 166 9.81 13.37 0.99
C ARG A 166 9.06 14.28 0.04
N TYR A 167 8.37 13.68 -0.94
CA TYR A 167 7.47 14.40 -1.83
C TYR A 167 6.22 14.92 -1.08
N GLN A 168 5.76 16.11 -1.45
CA GLN A 168 4.48 16.68 -1.06
C GLN A 168 3.66 17.03 -2.31
N PRO A 169 2.33 16.77 -2.32
CA PRO A 169 1.48 16.95 -3.51
C PRO A 169 1.48 18.34 -4.16
N THR A 170 2.00 19.36 -3.47
CA THR A 170 2.18 20.73 -3.98
C THR A 170 3.48 20.91 -4.77
N ALA A 171 3.96 19.85 -5.42
CA ALA A 171 5.29 19.77 -6.04
C ALA A 171 6.45 20.10 -5.08
N GLY A 172 6.22 19.93 -3.78
CA GLY A 172 7.18 20.24 -2.73
C GLY A 172 8.09 19.06 -2.43
N ARG A 173 9.35 19.35 -2.09
CA ARG A 173 10.28 18.35 -1.56
C ARG A 173 10.78 18.81 -0.20
N ILE A 174 10.50 18.01 0.81
CA ILE A 174 11.09 18.21 2.14
C ILE A 174 12.37 17.39 2.22
N ILE A 175 13.47 18.06 2.60
CA ILE A 175 14.79 17.46 2.70
C ILE A 175 15.20 17.41 4.16
N SER A 176 15.37 16.20 4.68
CA SER A 176 15.84 15.93 6.04
C SER A 176 17.17 15.19 6.00
N SER A 177 18.23 15.97 5.78
CA SER A 177 19.57 15.48 5.54
C SER A 177 20.46 15.66 6.79
N PRO A 178 21.00 14.58 7.40
CA PRO A 178 21.93 14.68 8.54
C PRO A 178 23.30 15.26 8.15
N THR A 179 23.67 15.25 6.86
CA THR A 179 24.89 15.90 6.38
C THR A 179 24.72 17.42 6.29
N HIS A 180 23.51 17.88 5.95
CA HIS A 180 23.18 19.30 5.96
C HIS A 180 22.86 19.83 7.38
N SER A 181 22.10 19.07 8.17
CA SER A 181 21.60 19.50 9.47
C SER A 181 22.36 18.85 10.63
N THR A 182 23.24 19.62 11.25
CA THR A 182 23.93 19.18 12.47
C THR A 182 22.95 18.94 13.62
N LYS A 183 21.83 19.70 13.70
CA LYS A 183 20.78 19.48 14.72
C LYS A 183 20.13 18.10 14.55
N LEU A 184 19.76 17.72 13.32
CA LEU A 184 19.19 16.41 13.02
C LEU A 184 20.18 15.29 13.37
N ARG A 185 21.43 15.40 12.90
CA ARG A 185 22.48 14.42 13.19
C ARG A 185 22.72 14.24 14.69
N GLN A 186 22.84 15.34 15.44
CA GLN A 186 23.02 15.28 16.89
C GLN A 186 21.81 14.69 17.62
N GLY A 187 20.59 15.01 17.18
CA GLY A 187 19.36 14.42 17.73
C GLY A 187 19.34 12.89 17.56
N ILE A 188 19.67 12.41 16.36
CA ILE A 188 19.73 10.96 16.09
C ILE A 188 20.82 10.28 16.92
N LEU A 189 22.03 10.87 16.97
CA LEU A 189 23.13 10.32 17.78
C LEU A 189 22.81 10.30 19.28
N ALA A 190 22.14 11.32 19.80
CA ALA A 190 21.73 11.37 21.20
C ALA A 190 20.68 10.30 21.53
N GLU A 191 19.75 10.04 20.61
CA GLU A 191 18.67 9.08 20.85
C GLU A 191 19.10 7.62 20.65
N TRP A 192 19.98 7.36 19.67
CA TRP A 192 20.29 6.01 19.19
C TRP A 192 21.76 5.61 19.37
N GLY A 193 22.65 6.54 19.73
CA GLY A 193 24.09 6.29 19.90
C GLY A 193 24.45 5.29 20.99
N ALA A 194 23.59 5.12 22.00
CA ALA A 194 23.75 4.17 23.09
C ALA A 194 22.78 2.97 22.99
N LEU A 195 22.15 2.75 21.83
CA LEU A 195 21.19 1.68 21.63
C LEU A 195 21.88 0.32 21.79
N SER A 196 21.40 -0.52 22.71
CA SER A 196 21.79 -1.92 22.80
C SER A 196 20.81 -2.80 22.02
N ARG A 197 21.20 -4.03 21.69
CA ARG A 197 20.32 -4.99 21.01
C ARG A 197 19.03 -5.26 21.81
N GLU A 198 19.15 -5.33 23.13
CA GLU A 198 18.03 -5.54 24.04
C GLU A 198 17.10 -4.33 24.07
N GLU A 199 17.67 -3.12 24.11
CA GLU A 199 16.88 -1.88 24.05
C GLU A 199 16.20 -1.73 22.68
N HIS A 200 16.86 -2.11 21.60
CA HIS A 200 16.25 -2.16 20.26
C HIS A 200 15.04 -3.10 20.24
N ARG A 201 15.20 -4.33 20.72
CA ARG A 201 14.10 -5.30 20.87
C ARG A 201 12.95 -4.71 21.68
N ARG A 202 13.24 -4.18 22.87
CA ARG A 202 12.26 -3.58 23.77
C ARG A 202 11.48 -2.43 23.11
N ARG A 203 12.14 -1.55 22.36
CA ARG A 203 11.48 -0.45 21.64
C ARG A 203 10.57 -0.93 20.52
N LEU A 204 10.92 -2.00 19.80
CA LEU A 204 10.02 -2.59 18.79
C LEU A 204 8.78 -3.22 19.46
N ILE A 205 8.94 -3.87 20.62
CA ILE A 205 7.82 -4.38 21.42
C ILE A 205 6.92 -3.23 21.88
N ASP A 206 7.51 -2.12 22.34
CA ASP A 206 6.76 -0.92 22.73
C ASP A 206 6.01 -0.31 21.55
N ASP A 207 6.63 -0.24 20.36
CA ASP A 207 5.97 0.24 19.14
C ASP A 207 4.80 -0.64 18.71
N PHE A 208 4.89 -1.95 18.95
CA PHE A 208 3.80 -2.89 18.67
C PHE A 208 2.66 -2.76 19.69
N ARG A 209 2.98 -2.64 20.98
CA ARG A 209 1.97 -2.59 22.07
C ARG A 209 1.32 -1.23 22.27
N LYS A 210 2.11 -0.17 22.08
CA LYS A 210 1.76 1.24 22.25
C LYS A 210 2.07 1.98 20.94
N PRO A 211 1.34 1.67 19.87
CA PRO A 211 1.49 2.36 18.59
C PRO A 211 0.81 3.73 18.65
N ASP A 212 1.32 4.69 17.90
CA ASP A 212 0.60 5.93 17.58
C ASP A 212 -0.12 5.87 16.22
N SER A 213 0.04 4.76 15.49
CA SER A 213 -0.56 4.51 14.17
C SER A 213 -0.54 3.01 13.84
N VAL A 214 -1.49 2.57 13.00
CA VAL A 214 -1.56 1.19 12.52
C VAL A 214 -0.26 0.77 11.81
N ASP A 215 0.29 1.68 11.01
CA ASP A 215 1.53 1.42 10.27
C ASP A 215 2.71 1.15 11.21
N ARG A 216 2.72 1.74 12.42
CA ARG A 216 3.76 1.47 13.42
C ARG A 216 3.65 0.06 13.99
N ILE A 217 2.43 -0.48 14.16
CA ILE A 217 2.21 -1.89 14.55
C ILE A 217 2.74 -2.82 13.45
N ILE A 218 2.32 -2.57 12.20
CA ILE A 218 2.72 -3.38 11.04
C ILE A 218 4.24 -3.35 10.88
N GLY A 219 4.83 -2.16 10.95
CA GLY A 219 6.28 -1.99 10.86
C GLY A 219 7.02 -2.67 12.01
N ALA A 220 6.49 -2.60 13.24
CA ALA A 220 7.08 -3.30 14.38
C ALA A 220 7.03 -4.82 14.18
N TYR A 221 5.89 -5.36 13.75
CA TYR A 221 5.75 -6.79 13.43
C TYR A 221 6.76 -7.26 12.37
N GLN A 222 6.93 -6.52 11.28
CA GLN A 222 7.88 -6.88 10.22
C GLN A 222 9.31 -6.96 10.75
N ARG A 223 9.71 -6.04 11.62
CA ARG A 223 11.04 -6.03 12.24
C ARG A 223 11.19 -7.09 13.32
N LEU A 224 10.16 -7.33 14.13
CA LEU A 224 10.17 -8.39 15.14
C LEU A 224 10.25 -9.77 14.47
N SER A 225 9.45 -10.03 13.43
CA SER A 225 9.52 -11.29 12.67
C SER A 225 10.88 -11.53 12.02
N LEU A 226 11.58 -10.45 11.62
CA LEU A 226 12.90 -10.56 11.05
C LEU A 226 14.01 -10.70 12.12
N TYR A 227 14.04 -9.83 13.12
CA TYR A 227 15.19 -9.70 14.04
C TYR A 227 15.02 -10.47 15.36
N TYR A 228 13.78 -10.66 15.81
CA TYR A 228 13.42 -11.21 17.13
C TYR A 228 12.17 -12.11 17.03
N PRO A 229 12.19 -13.14 16.16
CA PRO A 229 11.00 -13.94 15.84
C PRO A 229 10.37 -14.62 17.07
N GLU A 230 11.15 -14.84 18.14
CA GLU A 230 10.68 -15.40 19.41
C GLU A 230 9.63 -14.54 20.12
N GLU A 231 9.56 -13.24 19.84
CA GLU A 231 8.61 -12.32 20.47
C GLU A 231 7.25 -12.29 19.75
N VAL A 232 7.21 -12.71 18.48
CA VAL A 232 6.07 -12.47 17.58
C VAL A 232 4.81 -13.20 18.02
N GLU A 233 4.89 -14.51 18.27
CA GLU A 233 3.71 -15.34 18.57
C GLU A 233 2.91 -14.77 19.75
N LYS A 234 3.59 -14.50 20.87
CA LYS A 234 2.95 -13.97 22.07
C LYS A 234 2.32 -12.60 21.83
N LEU A 235 3.04 -11.70 21.18
CA LEU A 235 2.57 -10.31 20.96
C LEU A 235 1.37 -10.27 20.02
N VAL A 236 1.42 -11.02 18.92
CA VAL A 236 0.33 -11.06 17.95
C VAL A 236 -0.91 -11.72 18.56
N LEU A 237 -0.77 -12.80 19.32
CA LEU A 237 -1.92 -13.40 20.00
C LEU A 237 -2.56 -12.43 21.01
N GLU A 238 -1.75 -11.73 21.81
CA GLU A 238 -2.24 -10.65 22.71
C GLU A 238 -3.02 -9.58 21.94
N LEU A 239 -2.57 -9.23 20.73
CA LEU A 239 -3.22 -8.25 19.86
C LEU A 239 -4.54 -8.78 19.28
N LEU A 240 -4.55 -10.01 18.75
CA LEU A 240 -5.72 -10.63 18.12
C LEU A 240 -6.81 -11.03 19.14
N ASP A 241 -6.46 -11.11 20.42
CA ASP A 241 -7.41 -11.30 21.51
C ASP A 241 -8.07 -10.00 21.99
N ARG A 242 -7.62 -8.84 21.49
CA ARG A 242 -8.28 -7.57 21.79
C ARG A 242 -9.68 -7.54 21.18
N PRO A 243 -10.66 -6.96 21.88
CA PRO A 243 -11.98 -6.70 21.30
C PRO A 243 -11.86 -5.83 20.04
N ILE A 244 -12.62 -6.21 19.01
CA ILE A 244 -12.67 -5.49 17.73
C ILE A 244 -13.96 -4.68 17.71
N THR A 245 -13.86 -3.37 17.51
CA THR A 245 -15.00 -2.45 17.41
C THR A 245 -15.53 -2.37 15.98
N ASP A 246 -16.84 -2.32 15.83
CA ASP A 246 -17.49 -1.90 14.59
C ASP A 246 -17.35 -0.37 14.43
N ALA A 247 -16.57 0.07 13.43
CA ALA A 247 -16.25 1.48 13.22
C ALA A 247 -17.52 2.31 12.96
N ASP A 248 -18.44 1.81 12.14
CA ASP A 248 -19.66 2.52 11.78
C ASP A 248 -20.56 2.73 13.00
N LYS A 249 -20.66 1.73 13.88
CA LYS A 249 -21.36 1.91 15.16
C LYS A 249 -20.68 2.92 16.06
N ALA A 250 -19.34 2.90 16.16
CA ALA A 250 -18.61 3.90 16.95
C ALA A 250 -18.86 5.33 16.42
N TRP A 251 -18.92 5.51 15.10
CA TRP A 251 -19.33 6.79 14.46
C TRP A 251 -20.76 7.18 14.83
N GLN A 252 -21.73 6.27 14.67
CA GLN A 252 -23.13 6.52 15.01
C GLN A 252 -23.30 6.87 16.49
N PHE A 253 -22.54 6.24 17.38
CA PHE A 253 -22.55 6.54 18.81
C PHE A 253 -21.95 7.90 19.11
N ALA A 254 -20.86 8.29 18.46
CA ALA A 254 -20.28 9.62 18.62
C ALA A 254 -21.24 10.72 18.16
N ASP A 255 -21.86 10.55 16.98
CA ASP A 255 -22.84 11.50 16.45
C ASP A 255 -24.08 11.57 17.36
N LEU A 256 -24.61 10.43 17.82
CA LEU A 256 -25.73 10.38 18.76
C LEU A 256 -25.42 11.12 20.07
N LEU A 257 -24.22 10.96 20.62
CA LEU A 257 -23.82 11.68 21.83
C LEU A 257 -23.77 13.19 21.58
N CYS A 258 -23.24 13.63 20.43
CA CYS A 258 -23.18 15.04 20.06
C CYS A 258 -24.58 15.70 19.92
N GLU A 259 -25.62 14.92 19.62
CA GLU A 259 -27.01 15.41 19.52
C GLU A 259 -27.69 15.62 20.89
N ILE A 260 -27.13 15.08 21.97
CA ILE A 260 -27.69 15.22 23.33
C ILE A 260 -27.18 16.50 23.99
N GLU A 261 -28.08 17.44 24.27
CA GLU A 261 -27.70 18.75 24.82
C GLU A 261 -27.32 18.73 26.31
N GLU A 262 -27.90 17.82 27.09
CA GLU A 262 -27.71 17.76 28.55
C GLU A 262 -26.58 16.78 28.92
N ALA A 263 -25.53 17.28 29.58
CA ALA A 263 -24.35 16.51 30.00
C ALA A 263 -24.68 15.21 30.76
N GLU A 264 -25.64 15.25 31.69
CA GLU A 264 -26.05 14.08 32.48
C GLU A 264 -26.70 13.00 31.60
N LYS A 265 -27.57 13.41 30.65
CA LYS A 265 -28.17 12.49 29.68
C LYS A 265 -27.13 11.93 28.72
N GLN A 266 -26.15 12.74 28.33
CA GLN A 266 -25.06 12.32 27.46
C GLN A 266 -24.20 11.25 28.14
N ARG A 267 -23.79 11.45 29.39
CA ARG A 267 -23.09 10.45 30.22
C ARG A 267 -23.92 9.18 30.39
N GLY A 268 -25.19 9.33 30.76
CA GLY A 268 -26.11 8.19 30.90
C GLY A 268 -26.23 7.38 29.61
N LYS A 269 -26.27 8.05 28.46
CA LYS A 269 -26.31 7.39 27.16
C LYS A 269 -25.00 6.69 26.82
N LEU A 270 -23.85 7.31 27.09
CA LEU A 270 -22.54 6.67 26.92
C LEU A 270 -22.46 5.38 27.74
N GLU A 271 -22.78 5.43 29.03
CA GLU A 271 -22.75 4.24 29.90
C GLU A 271 -23.75 3.15 29.46
N GLU A 272 -24.91 3.53 28.91
CA GLU A 272 -25.84 2.59 28.30
C GLU A 272 -25.20 1.85 27.10
N LEU A 273 -24.58 2.60 26.18
CA LEU A 273 -23.92 2.05 25.00
C LEU A 273 -22.76 1.14 25.38
N LEU A 274 -21.92 1.54 26.34
CA LEU A 274 -20.79 0.74 26.81
C LEU A 274 -21.23 -0.54 27.52
N ARG A 275 -22.36 -0.52 28.24
CA ARG A 275 -22.95 -1.73 28.81
C ARG A 275 -23.50 -2.68 27.74
N GLN A 276 -24.04 -2.15 26.65
CA GLN A 276 -24.60 -2.95 25.54
C GLN A 276 -23.53 -3.54 24.62
N HIS A 277 -22.48 -2.77 24.33
CA HIS A 277 -21.49 -3.10 23.32
C HIS A 277 -20.10 -3.42 23.88
N GLY A 278 -19.84 -3.11 25.15
CA GLY A 278 -18.60 -3.35 25.86
C GLY A 278 -17.72 -2.11 25.99
N GLU A 279 -16.86 -2.10 27.01
CA GLU A 279 -16.04 -0.95 27.39
C GLU A 279 -15.04 -0.50 26.31
N HIS A 280 -14.60 -1.43 25.45
CA HIS A 280 -13.71 -1.16 24.33
C HIS A 280 -14.28 -0.14 23.31
N TYR A 281 -15.60 0.09 23.29
CA TYR A 281 -16.19 1.17 22.49
C TYR A 281 -15.87 2.57 23.01
N ARG A 282 -15.48 2.73 24.29
CA ARG A 282 -15.20 4.04 24.88
C ARG A 282 -14.09 4.75 24.10
N GLU A 283 -12.98 4.05 23.90
CA GLU A 283 -11.81 4.56 23.16
C GLU A 283 -12.15 4.83 21.69
N ALA A 284 -12.93 3.97 21.05
CA ALA A 284 -13.35 4.16 19.66
C ALA A 284 -14.23 5.40 19.49
N ILE A 285 -15.21 5.61 20.38
CA ILE A 285 -16.07 6.80 20.36
C ILE A 285 -15.24 8.06 20.61
N GLN A 286 -14.35 8.05 21.61
CA GLN A 286 -13.44 9.18 21.87
C GLN A 286 -12.59 9.51 20.66
N ALA A 287 -11.97 8.51 20.03
CA ALA A 287 -11.15 8.71 18.84
C ALA A 287 -11.95 9.37 17.71
N ARG A 288 -13.21 8.98 17.48
CA ARG A 288 -14.07 9.62 16.46
C ARG A 288 -14.40 11.07 16.79
N LEU A 289 -14.64 11.38 18.06
CA LEU A 289 -14.84 12.77 18.50
C LEU A 289 -13.58 13.61 18.29
N PHE A 290 -12.39 13.08 18.60
CA PHE A 290 -11.13 13.77 18.32
C PHE A 290 -10.85 13.92 16.82
N GLU A 291 -11.11 12.90 16.01
CA GLU A 291 -11.00 13.02 14.54
C GLU A 291 -11.90 14.12 13.98
N THR A 292 -13.06 14.37 14.59
CA THR A 292 -13.92 15.51 14.23
C THR A 292 -13.26 16.86 14.53
N LEU A 293 -12.31 16.92 15.47
CA LEU A 293 -11.51 18.11 15.78
C LEU A 293 -10.25 18.24 14.92
N ARG A 294 -9.97 17.30 14.02
CA ARG A 294 -8.76 17.33 13.21
C ARG A 294 -8.74 18.60 12.35
N GLY A 295 -7.74 19.45 12.58
CA GLY A 295 -7.55 20.71 11.84
C GLY A 295 -8.17 21.94 12.49
N THR A 296 -8.99 21.79 13.55
CA THR A 296 -9.62 22.94 14.23
C THR A 296 -8.60 23.93 14.77
N ASP A 297 -7.47 23.44 15.28
CA ASP A 297 -6.41 24.29 15.85
C ASP A 297 -5.81 25.24 14.80
N ALA A 298 -5.75 24.80 13.54
CA ALA A 298 -5.29 25.64 12.44
C ALA A 298 -6.37 26.67 12.05
N VAL A 299 -7.63 26.25 11.95
CA VAL A 299 -8.80 27.10 11.67
C VAL A 299 -8.94 28.23 12.68
N GLU A 300 -8.83 27.92 13.97
CA GLU A 300 -8.87 28.92 15.05
C GLU A 300 -7.67 29.88 14.99
N LYS A 301 -6.47 29.37 14.67
CA LYS A 301 -5.25 30.19 14.54
C LYS A 301 -5.37 31.22 13.41
N ILE A 302 -6.13 30.92 12.35
CA ILE A 302 -6.42 31.87 11.26
C ILE A 302 -7.72 32.66 11.47
N GLY A 303 -8.35 32.54 12.65
CA GLY A 303 -9.49 33.34 13.06
C GLY A 303 -10.84 32.92 12.47
N TYR A 304 -10.95 31.72 11.91
CA TYR A 304 -12.23 31.19 11.44
C TYR A 304 -13.00 30.54 12.60
N GLU A 305 -14.33 30.64 12.55
CA GLU A 305 -15.22 30.00 13.51
C GLU A 305 -15.31 28.49 13.25
N LEU A 306 -15.44 27.73 14.32
CA LEU A 306 -15.68 26.29 14.25
C LEU A 306 -17.11 26.01 13.81
N SER A 307 -17.29 24.95 13.03
CA SER A 307 -18.59 24.42 12.69
C SER A 307 -19.34 23.95 13.96
N ARG A 308 -20.67 23.90 13.87
CA ARG A 308 -21.52 23.36 14.94
C ARG A 308 -21.09 21.95 15.35
N ARG A 309 -20.68 21.11 14.39
CA ARG A 309 -20.25 19.73 14.66
C ARG A 309 -18.97 19.69 15.51
N GLU A 310 -17.98 20.50 15.19
CA GLU A 310 -16.71 20.59 15.94
C GLU A 310 -16.95 21.10 17.37
N LEU A 311 -17.82 22.10 17.55
CA LEU A 311 -18.20 22.61 18.87
C LEU A 311 -18.90 21.53 19.71
N LEU A 312 -19.84 20.78 19.12
CA LEU A 312 -20.52 19.68 19.80
C LEU A 312 -19.56 18.53 20.17
N ALA A 313 -18.60 18.21 19.29
CA ALA A 313 -17.58 17.20 19.59
C ALA A 313 -16.69 17.59 20.77
N ARG A 314 -16.22 18.86 20.83
CA ARG A 314 -15.47 19.39 21.99
C ARG A 314 -16.27 19.31 23.28
N LYS A 315 -17.52 19.78 23.23
CA LYS A 315 -18.45 19.74 24.36
C LYS A 315 -18.64 18.29 24.84
N THR A 316 -18.86 17.35 23.92
CA THR A 316 -19.05 15.94 24.24
C THR A 316 -17.80 15.32 24.89
N LEU A 317 -16.60 15.63 24.40
CA LEU A 317 -15.36 15.18 25.02
C LEU A 317 -15.20 15.72 26.44
N HIS A 318 -15.54 16.99 26.68
CA HIS A 318 -15.52 17.56 28.01
C HIS A 318 -16.58 16.94 28.93
N GLU A 319 -17.83 16.92 28.49
CA GLU A 319 -18.97 16.56 29.32
C GLU A 319 -19.08 15.05 29.53
N ALA A 320 -18.98 14.22 28.49
CA ALA A 320 -19.17 12.77 28.60
C ALA A 320 -17.90 12.00 28.98
N PHE A 321 -16.72 12.57 28.69
CA PHE A 321 -15.44 11.88 28.84
C PHE A 321 -14.46 12.60 29.77
N ASP A 322 -14.90 13.66 30.45
CA ASP A 322 -14.14 14.43 31.43
C ASP A 322 -12.81 14.99 30.92
N TRP A 323 -12.71 15.29 29.61
CA TRP A 323 -11.53 15.99 29.07
C TRP A 323 -11.47 17.44 29.55
N PRO A 324 -10.29 17.98 29.92
CA PRO A 324 -10.16 19.35 30.39
C PRO A 324 -10.41 20.38 29.28
N GLU A 325 -11.11 21.47 29.60
CA GLU A 325 -11.29 22.57 28.65
C GLU A 325 -10.08 23.52 28.59
N PRO A 326 -9.78 24.09 27.40
CA PRO A 326 -10.37 23.78 26.10
C PRO A 326 -9.82 22.48 25.52
N VAL A 327 -10.69 21.59 25.01
CA VAL A 327 -10.28 20.35 24.34
C VAL A 327 -9.79 20.65 22.93
N ARG A 328 -8.53 20.28 22.62
CA ARG A 328 -7.92 20.45 21.29
C ARG A 328 -7.57 19.12 20.67
N PHE A 329 -7.42 19.09 19.34
CA PHE A 329 -6.92 17.89 18.67
C PHE A 329 -5.53 17.50 19.17
N ALA A 330 -4.66 18.48 19.46
CA ALA A 330 -3.34 18.23 20.03
C ALA A 330 -3.37 17.50 21.38
N ASP A 331 -4.47 17.54 22.13
CA ASP A 331 -4.61 16.78 23.38
C ASP A 331 -4.72 15.27 23.14
N TRP A 332 -5.25 14.86 21.98
CA TRP A 332 -5.28 13.45 21.56
C TRP A 332 -3.88 12.85 21.46
N ALA A 333 -2.89 13.65 21.07
CA ALA A 333 -1.50 13.20 20.94
C ALA A 333 -0.87 12.77 22.28
N LYS A 334 -1.49 13.11 23.42
CA LYS A 334 -1.05 12.66 24.76
C LYS A 334 -1.54 11.25 25.10
N THR A 335 -2.55 10.76 24.39
CA THR A 335 -3.12 9.41 24.53
C THR A 335 -3.44 8.84 23.16
N PRO A 336 -2.44 8.67 22.26
CA PRO A 336 -2.73 8.14 20.94
C PRO A 336 -3.19 6.69 21.09
N VAL A 337 -4.50 6.48 20.94
CA VAL A 337 -5.10 5.16 20.91
C VAL A 337 -5.36 4.82 19.46
N VAL A 338 -4.65 3.81 18.96
CA VAL A 338 -5.04 3.17 17.71
C VAL A 338 -6.32 2.39 17.99
N THR A 339 -7.43 2.81 17.38
CA THR A 339 -8.70 2.10 17.49
C THR A 339 -8.62 0.77 16.75
N PHE A 340 -8.96 -0.32 17.43
CA PHE A 340 -8.99 -1.67 16.86
C PHE A 340 -10.35 -1.93 16.21
N ASP A 341 -10.60 -1.25 15.08
CA ASP A 341 -11.76 -1.56 14.25
C ASP A 341 -11.48 -2.66 13.22
N ASN A 342 -12.54 -3.14 12.56
CA ASN A 342 -12.43 -4.23 11.58
C ASN A 342 -11.39 -3.95 10.50
N LEU A 343 -11.38 -2.76 9.92
CA LEU A 343 -10.45 -2.39 8.85
C LEU A 343 -9.01 -2.34 9.37
N VAL A 344 -8.79 -1.77 10.57
CA VAL A 344 -7.48 -1.76 11.22
C VAL A 344 -6.98 -3.17 11.48
N VAL A 345 -7.82 -4.05 12.03
CA VAL A 345 -7.43 -5.44 12.31
C VAL A 345 -7.21 -6.22 11.02
N ALA A 346 -8.03 -6.03 9.99
CA ALA A 346 -7.82 -6.62 8.68
C ALA A 346 -6.45 -6.21 8.09
N ARG A 347 -6.09 -4.92 8.13
CA ARG A 347 -4.77 -4.45 7.69
C ARG A 347 -3.63 -5.10 8.48
N ILE A 348 -3.78 -5.25 9.79
CA ILE A 348 -2.78 -5.93 10.63
C ILE A 348 -2.68 -7.40 10.24
N ILE A 349 -3.79 -8.14 10.22
CA ILE A 349 -3.83 -9.57 9.85
C ILE A 349 -3.22 -9.81 8.47
N LYS A 350 -3.55 -8.97 7.49
CA LYS A 350 -3.00 -9.06 6.12
C LYS A 350 -1.48 -8.94 6.08
N SER A 351 -0.88 -8.24 7.06
CA SER A 351 0.57 -8.11 7.20
C SER A 351 1.25 -9.27 7.93
N LEU A 352 0.50 -10.18 8.59
CA LEU A 352 1.04 -11.28 9.39
C LEU A 352 1.52 -12.46 8.52
N THR A 353 2.37 -12.20 7.53
CA THR A 353 2.80 -13.14 6.48
C THR A 353 4.26 -13.60 6.61
N HIS A 354 4.97 -13.15 7.64
CA HIS A 354 6.42 -13.32 7.79
C HIS A 354 6.83 -14.18 8.99
N ASP A 355 5.88 -14.87 9.61
CA ASP A 355 6.11 -15.83 10.69
C ASP A 355 5.48 -17.20 10.37
N ASP A 356 6.00 -18.25 11.01
CA ASP A 356 5.52 -19.63 10.84
C ASP A 356 4.66 -20.10 12.04
N SER A 357 4.12 -19.18 12.86
CA SER A 357 3.36 -19.54 14.06
C SER A 357 2.04 -20.21 13.69
N LEU A 358 1.90 -21.47 14.12
CA LEU A 358 0.64 -22.21 14.02
C LEU A 358 -0.45 -21.57 14.88
N ALA A 359 -0.11 -21.10 16.08
CA ALA A 359 -1.08 -20.52 17.01
C ALA A 359 -1.69 -19.22 16.46
N ILE A 360 -0.88 -18.35 15.84
CA ILE A 360 -1.39 -17.17 15.12
C ILE A 360 -2.35 -17.60 14.01
N GLY A 361 -1.96 -18.58 13.19
CA GLY A 361 -2.80 -19.08 12.11
C GLY A 361 -4.14 -19.63 12.58
N GLU A 362 -4.16 -20.43 13.66
CA GLU A 362 -5.41 -20.95 14.23
C GLU A 362 -6.30 -19.82 14.76
N ARG A 363 -5.69 -18.80 15.38
CA ARG A 363 -6.44 -17.63 15.84
C ARG A 363 -7.05 -16.84 14.69
N VAL A 364 -6.28 -16.62 13.61
CA VAL A 364 -6.76 -15.94 12.40
C VAL A 364 -7.86 -16.74 11.71
N ARG A 365 -7.72 -18.07 11.63
CA ARG A 365 -8.79 -18.95 11.14
C ARG A 365 -10.06 -18.79 11.96
N ALA A 366 -9.96 -18.81 13.30
CA ALA A 366 -11.11 -18.63 14.18
C ALA A 366 -11.77 -17.25 14.02
N ILE A 367 -10.97 -16.20 13.76
CA ILE A 367 -11.50 -14.87 13.40
C ILE A 367 -12.28 -14.95 12.10
N MET A 368 -11.71 -15.53 11.04
CA MET A 368 -12.37 -15.64 9.74
C MET A 368 -13.69 -16.44 9.80
N GLU A 369 -13.74 -17.50 10.63
CA GLU A 369 -14.91 -18.35 10.79
C GLU A 369 -16.00 -17.73 11.69
N ALA A 370 -15.71 -16.65 12.42
CA ALA A 370 -16.66 -15.99 13.29
C ALA A 370 -17.79 -15.32 12.49
N ASP A 371 -19.05 -15.55 12.92
CA ASP A 371 -20.25 -15.08 12.21
C ASP A 371 -20.23 -13.57 11.89
N ARG A 372 -19.66 -12.77 12.78
CA ARG A 372 -19.59 -11.31 12.63
C ARG A 372 -18.76 -10.82 11.44
N PHE A 373 -17.89 -11.66 10.86
CA PHE A 373 -17.01 -11.30 9.76
C PHE A 373 -17.33 -11.99 8.43
N LYS A 374 -18.39 -12.81 8.38
CA LYS A 374 -18.75 -13.56 7.16
C LYS A 374 -19.00 -12.69 5.94
N ASN A 375 -19.42 -11.44 6.15
CA ASN A 375 -19.72 -10.48 5.09
C ASN A 375 -18.70 -9.32 5.05
N ASP A 376 -17.63 -9.38 5.85
CA ASP A 376 -16.58 -8.35 5.88
C ASP A 376 -15.46 -8.76 4.93
N THR A 377 -15.52 -8.22 3.70
CA THR A 377 -14.64 -8.63 2.61
C THR A 377 -13.18 -8.36 2.90
N ASP A 378 -12.87 -7.22 3.54
CA ASP A 378 -11.51 -6.84 3.90
C ASP A 378 -10.95 -7.81 4.95
N MET A 379 -11.75 -8.19 5.95
CA MET A 379 -11.36 -9.16 6.98
C MET A 379 -11.12 -10.54 6.39
N VAL A 380 -12.00 -11.03 5.51
CA VAL A 380 -11.86 -12.35 4.88
C VAL A 380 -10.61 -12.38 4.00
N GLU A 381 -10.40 -11.37 3.15
CA GLU A 381 -9.20 -11.28 2.31
C GLU A 381 -7.91 -11.27 3.15
N ALA A 382 -7.89 -10.48 4.23
CA ALA A 382 -6.77 -10.40 5.16
C ALA A 382 -6.47 -11.77 5.79
N CYS A 383 -7.49 -12.46 6.28
CA CYS A 383 -7.35 -13.78 6.88
C CYS A 383 -6.83 -14.80 5.86
N LEU A 384 -7.39 -14.84 4.65
CA LEU A 384 -6.92 -15.73 3.58
C LEU A 384 -5.46 -15.46 3.21
N THR A 385 -5.06 -14.18 3.11
CA THR A 385 -3.66 -13.79 2.82
C THR A 385 -2.71 -14.28 3.90
N CYS A 386 -3.08 -14.05 5.17
CA CYS A 386 -2.32 -14.48 6.34
C CYS A 386 -2.17 -16.01 6.38
N LEU A 387 -3.27 -16.75 6.21
CA LEU A 387 -3.26 -18.22 6.22
C LEU A 387 -2.49 -18.80 5.03
N ALA A 388 -2.56 -18.16 3.85
CA ALA A 388 -1.85 -18.61 2.65
C ALA A 388 -0.32 -18.60 2.83
N SER A 389 0.21 -17.68 3.64
CA SER A 389 1.65 -17.63 3.95
C SER A 389 2.14 -18.82 4.80
N ARG A 390 1.22 -19.59 5.43
CA ARG A 390 1.53 -20.70 6.35
C ARG A 390 1.20 -22.05 5.73
N SER A 391 2.22 -22.89 5.57
CA SER A 391 2.09 -24.20 4.92
C SER A 391 1.06 -25.14 5.58
N GLN A 392 0.86 -25.02 6.90
CA GLN A 392 -0.01 -25.87 7.73
C GLN A 392 -1.50 -25.68 7.41
N PHE A 393 -1.88 -24.56 6.79
CA PHE A 393 -3.27 -24.25 6.43
C PHE A 393 -3.60 -24.59 4.98
N GLY A 394 -2.70 -25.28 4.28
CA GLY A 394 -2.88 -25.66 2.89
C GLY A 394 -4.19 -26.43 2.61
N ASP A 395 -4.49 -27.43 3.44
CA ASP A 395 -5.70 -28.24 3.28
C ASP A 395 -6.97 -27.42 3.54
N PHE A 396 -6.94 -26.57 4.57
CA PHE A 396 -8.05 -25.66 4.87
C PHE A 396 -8.36 -24.73 3.70
N LEU A 397 -7.34 -24.13 3.10
CA LEU A 397 -7.49 -23.24 1.94
C LEU A 397 -7.97 -24.00 0.71
N ALA A 398 -7.44 -25.20 0.46
CA ALA A 398 -7.90 -26.07 -0.62
C ALA A 398 -9.38 -26.46 -0.44
N ASP A 399 -9.82 -26.77 0.77
CA ASP A 399 -11.22 -27.06 1.08
C ASP A 399 -12.13 -25.86 0.82
N ARG A 400 -11.67 -24.63 1.09
CA ARG A 400 -12.39 -23.41 0.72
C ARG A 400 -12.56 -23.28 -0.80
N LEU A 401 -11.53 -23.57 -1.57
CA LEU A 401 -11.63 -23.58 -3.04
C LEU A 401 -12.58 -24.67 -3.54
N ARG A 402 -12.63 -25.85 -2.90
CA ARG A 402 -13.57 -26.94 -3.27
C ARG A 402 -15.03 -26.61 -3.01
N GLN A 403 -15.31 -25.71 -2.07
CA GLN A 403 -16.68 -25.28 -1.74
C GLN A 403 -17.29 -24.39 -2.83
N VAL A 404 -16.49 -23.91 -3.78
CA VAL A 404 -16.92 -23.02 -4.86
C VAL A 404 -17.00 -23.80 -6.16
N ASP A 405 -18.17 -23.79 -6.80
CA ASP A 405 -18.33 -24.29 -8.15
C ASP A 405 -17.87 -23.26 -9.18
N PHE A 406 -16.57 -23.26 -9.46
CA PHE A 406 -15.92 -22.35 -10.41
C PHE A 406 -16.40 -22.50 -11.88
N GLN A 407 -17.24 -23.49 -12.21
CA GLN A 407 -17.88 -23.53 -13.53
C GLN A 407 -19.01 -22.51 -13.65
N THR A 408 -19.67 -22.20 -12.54
CA THR A 408 -20.81 -21.28 -12.48
C THR A 408 -20.56 -20.06 -11.59
N ALA A 409 -19.46 -20.05 -10.85
CA ALA A 409 -19.11 -18.96 -9.95
C ALA A 409 -18.95 -17.64 -10.70
N THR A 410 -19.53 -16.59 -10.14
CA THR A 410 -19.31 -15.20 -10.57
C THR A 410 -18.40 -14.47 -9.58
N GLU A 411 -17.83 -13.33 -9.98
CA GLU A 411 -17.07 -12.46 -9.06
C GLU A 411 -17.88 -12.03 -7.83
N GLU A 412 -19.21 -11.96 -7.92
CA GLU A 412 -20.06 -11.65 -6.77
C GLU A 412 -20.11 -12.80 -5.75
N GLN A 413 -20.04 -14.05 -6.21
CA GLN A 413 -20.10 -15.24 -5.35
C GLN A 413 -18.74 -15.57 -4.74
N PHE A 414 -17.66 -15.39 -5.51
CA PHE A 414 -16.30 -15.56 -5.04
C PHE A 414 -15.42 -14.46 -5.64
N PRO A 415 -15.20 -13.36 -4.90
CA PRO A 415 -14.42 -12.26 -5.42
C PRO A 415 -13.00 -12.67 -5.81
N GLY A 416 -12.50 -12.16 -6.95
CA GLY A 416 -11.18 -12.49 -7.46
C GLY A 416 -10.03 -12.21 -6.47
N TYR A 417 -10.20 -11.23 -5.58
CA TYR A 417 -9.21 -10.93 -4.54
C TYR A 417 -9.10 -12.02 -3.46
N TYR A 418 -10.14 -12.82 -3.20
CA TYR A 418 -10.02 -14.01 -2.35
C TYR A 418 -9.16 -15.08 -3.01
N LEU A 419 -9.37 -15.31 -4.32
CA LEU A 419 -8.54 -16.24 -5.06
C LEU A 419 -7.08 -15.77 -5.10
N ALA A 420 -6.87 -14.46 -5.27
CA ALA A 420 -5.54 -13.86 -5.29
C ALA A 420 -4.83 -13.97 -3.93
N ALA A 421 -5.58 -13.83 -2.83
CA ALA A 421 -5.06 -14.06 -1.48
C ALA A 421 -4.60 -15.51 -1.29
N ILE A 422 -5.44 -16.50 -1.68
CA ILE A 422 -5.14 -17.93 -1.56
C ILE A 422 -3.99 -18.35 -2.50
N ALA A 423 -3.93 -17.78 -3.70
CA ALA A 423 -2.93 -18.05 -4.73
C ALA A 423 -1.48 -17.83 -4.28
N ARG A 424 -1.27 -17.04 -3.22
CA ARG A 424 0.04 -16.85 -2.58
C ARG A 424 0.56 -18.10 -1.87
N SER A 425 -0.31 -19.07 -1.58
CA SER A 425 0.06 -20.28 -0.86
C SER A 425 0.93 -21.20 -1.71
N LYS A 426 2.06 -21.61 -1.14
CA LYS A 426 2.95 -22.62 -1.75
C LYS A 426 2.54 -24.06 -1.42
N SER A 427 1.41 -24.27 -0.74
CA SER A 427 0.92 -25.61 -0.41
C SER A 427 0.59 -26.40 -1.68
N PRO A 428 1.08 -27.64 -1.83
CA PRO A 428 0.71 -28.50 -2.96
C PRO A 428 -0.80 -28.71 -3.11
N ALA A 429 -1.55 -28.78 -2.00
CA ALA A 429 -3.00 -28.94 -2.03
C ALA A 429 -3.70 -27.73 -2.67
N VAL A 430 -3.24 -26.51 -2.33
CA VAL A 430 -3.77 -25.28 -2.92
C VAL A 430 -3.38 -25.19 -4.40
N GLN A 431 -2.14 -25.51 -4.74
CA GLN A 431 -1.65 -25.50 -6.12
C GLN A 431 -2.44 -26.46 -7.03
N ALA A 432 -2.77 -27.66 -6.54
CA ALA A 432 -3.61 -28.61 -7.25
C ALA A 432 -5.06 -28.08 -7.47
N GLU A 433 -5.64 -27.39 -6.49
CA GLU A 433 -6.95 -26.77 -6.68
C GLU A 433 -6.90 -25.59 -7.64
N LEU A 434 -5.84 -24.78 -7.64
CA LEU A 434 -5.65 -23.70 -8.62
C LEU A 434 -5.52 -24.25 -10.05
N GLU A 435 -4.81 -25.36 -10.24
CA GLU A 435 -4.77 -26.08 -11.51
C GLU A 435 -6.15 -26.56 -11.95
N ARG A 436 -6.92 -27.14 -11.01
CA ARG A 436 -8.30 -27.54 -11.29
C ARG A 436 -9.13 -26.33 -11.71
N ILE A 437 -9.08 -25.23 -10.99
CA ILE A 437 -9.79 -23.98 -11.33
C ILE A 437 -9.39 -23.47 -12.70
N LEU A 438 -8.09 -23.43 -13.02
CA LEU A 438 -7.58 -23.05 -14.34
C LEU A 438 -8.20 -23.92 -15.44
N SER A 439 -8.31 -25.23 -15.20
CA SER A 439 -8.88 -26.18 -16.15
C SER A 439 -10.40 -26.12 -16.29
N THR A 440 -11.13 -25.71 -15.25
CA THR A 440 -12.60 -25.76 -15.20
C THR A 440 -13.30 -24.41 -15.27
N SER A 441 -12.63 -23.31 -14.91
CA SER A 441 -13.28 -21.98 -14.85
C SER A 441 -13.77 -21.56 -16.23
N GLY A 442 -15.02 -21.08 -16.26
CA GLY A 442 -15.60 -20.36 -17.40
C GLY A 442 -15.52 -18.83 -17.23
N ASP A 443 -15.30 -18.35 -16.01
CA ASP A 443 -15.19 -16.93 -15.70
C ASP A 443 -13.77 -16.41 -16.01
N PRO A 444 -13.62 -15.35 -16.84
CA PRO A 444 -12.31 -14.82 -17.21
C PRO A 444 -11.53 -14.21 -16.05
N GLY A 445 -12.20 -13.58 -15.06
CA GLY A 445 -11.53 -12.94 -13.93
C GLY A 445 -10.90 -13.99 -13.02
N LEU A 446 -11.69 -14.98 -12.62
CA LEU A 446 -11.23 -16.12 -11.81
C LEU A 446 -10.17 -16.94 -12.53
N PHE A 447 -10.32 -17.12 -13.86
CA PHE A 447 -9.28 -17.75 -14.68
C PHE A 447 -7.97 -16.96 -14.64
N THR A 448 -8.02 -15.64 -14.80
CA THR A 448 -6.83 -14.77 -14.83
C THR A 448 -6.03 -14.85 -13.53
N VAL A 449 -6.73 -14.85 -12.39
CA VAL A 449 -6.08 -14.98 -11.08
C VAL A 449 -5.40 -16.35 -10.93
N ALA A 450 -6.07 -17.45 -11.30
CA ALA A 450 -5.46 -18.78 -11.26
C ALA A 450 -4.27 -18.93 -12.24
N ALA A 451 -4.40 -18.33 -13.44
CA ALA A 451 -3.38 -18.34 -14.48
C ALA A 451 -2.09 -17.62 -14.07
N THR A 452 -2.21 -16.56 -13.25
CA THR A 452 -1.05 -15.80 -12.75
C THR A 452 -0.05 -16.69 -11.99
N VAL A 453 -0.54 -17.73 -11.29
CA VAL A 453 0.31 -18.68 -10.56
C VAL A 453 1.03 -19.63 -11.51
N LYS A 454 0.38 -20.07 -12.60
CA LYS A 454 0.90 -21.11 -13.51
C LYS A 454 1.65 -20.61 -14.72
N ALA A 455 1.47 -19.35 -15.10
CA ALA A 455 2.12 -18.76 -16.27
C ALA A 455 3.66 -18.81 -16.20
N GLN A 456 4.23 -18.97 -14.99
CA GLN A 456 5.68 -19.14 -14.81
C GLN A 456 6.19 -20.51 -15.30
N ASP A 457 5.36 -21.56 -15.24
CA ASP A 457 5.78 -22.94 -15.50
C ASP A 457 5.38 -23.43 -16.92
N SER A 458 4.19 -23.06 -17.39
CA SER A 458 3.68 -23.50 -18.71
C SER A 458 2.77 -22.46 -19.36
N TRP A 459 3.37 -21.39 -19.90
CA TRP A 459 2.63 -20.33 -20.59
C TRP A 459 1.76 -20.86 -21.74
N LYS A 460 2.25 -21.83 -22.50
CA LYS A 460 1.53 -22.37 -23.67
C LYS A 460 0.18 -22.98 -23.28
N ASP A 461 0.15 -23.81 -22.24
CA ASP A 461 -1.09 -24.46 -21.79
C ASP A 461 -2.08 -23.42 -21.22
N VAL A 462 -1.56 -22.43 -20.48
CA VAL A 462 -2.35 -21.29 -19.98
C VAL A 462 -2.97 -20.51 -21.14
N LEU A 463 -2.19 -20.21 -22.19
CA LEU A 463 -2.64 -19.48 -23.37
C LEU A 463 -3.70 -20.24 -24.16
N ASP A 464 -3.50 -21.54 -24.41
CA ASP A 464 -4.47 -22.37 -25.13
C ASP A 464 -5.80 -22.41 -24.39
N ARG A 465 -5.76 -22.52 -23.05
CA ARG A 465 -6.95 -22.47 -22.22
C ARG A 465 -7.59 -21.09 -22.18
N ALA A 466 -6.79 -20.01 -22.10
CA ALA A 466 -7.28 -18.64 -22.13
C ALA A 466 -8.05 -18.34 -23.42
N ARG A 467 -7.57 -18.82 -24.58
CA ARG A 467 -8.32 -18.76 -25.85
C ARG A 467 -9.66 -19.48 -25.76
N GLY A 468 -9.68 -20.66 -25.14
CA GLY A 468 -10.90 -21.41 -24.89
C GLY A 468 -11.93 -20.61 -24.08
N VAL A 469 -11.49 -19.96 -22.99
CA VAL A 469 -12.33 -19.09 -22.17
C VAL A 469 -12.86 -17.90 -22.98
N LEU A 470 -11.98 -17.16 -23.66
CA LEU A 470 -12.37 -16.00 -24.49
C LEU A 470 -13.32 -16.35 -25.65
N ASN A 471 -13.15 -17.53 -26.26
CA ASN A 471 -14.02 -18.02 -27.33
C ASN A 471 -15.37 -18.52 -26.80
N GLY A 472 -15.44 -18.95 -25.53
CA GLY A 472 -16.67 -19.37 -24.86
C GLY A 472 -17.56 -18.23 -24.38
N LEU A 473 -17.01 -17.00 -24.31
CA LEU A 473 -17.77 -15.81 -23.91
C LEU A 473 -18.91 -15.49 -24.88
N PRO A 474 -20.02 -14.87 -24.41
CA PRO A 474 -21.08 -14.38 -25.28
C PRO A 474 -20.53 -13.51 -26.43
N PRO A 475 -21.15 -13.54 -27.62
CA PRO A 475 -20.69 -12.73 -28.76
C PRO A 475 -20.65 -11.23 -28.46
N ASP A 476 -21.65 -10.73 -27.73
CA ASP A 476 -21.77 -9.33 -27.33
C ASP A 476 -21.57 -9.22 -25.80
N THR A 477 -20.31 -9.22 -25.37
CA THR A 477 -19.93 -8.99 -23.96
C THR A 477 -18.77 -8.00 -23.86
N LYS A 478 -18.66 -7.38 -22.69
CA LYS A 478 -17.48 -6.62 -22.25
C LYS A 478 -16.49 -7.46 -21.43
N ASP A 479 -16.88 -8.69 -21.08
CA ASP A 479 -16.06 -9.56 -20.24
C ASP A 479 -14.81 -10.04 -21.00
N GLY A 480 -13.78 -10.42 -20.25
CA GLY A 480 -12.50 -10.89 -20.81
C GLY A 480 -11.43 -9.81 -20.93
N GLY A 481 -11.73 -8.54 -20.62
CA GLY A 481 -10.73 -7.46 -20.62
C GLY A 481 -9.51 -7.76 -19.74
N GLN A 482 -9.72 -8.19 -18.49
CA GLN A 482 -8.64 -8.57 -17.56
C GLN A 482 -7.77 -9.72 -18.12
N LEU A 483 -8.39 -10.71 -18.76
CA LEU A 483 -7.67 -11.84 -19.36
C LEU A 483 -6.85 -11.40 -20.58
N LEU A 484 -7.38 -10.49 -21.40
CA LEU A 484 -6.64 -9.91 -22.50
C LEU A 484 -5.44 -9.09 -22.01
N GLU A 485 -5.63 -8.27 -20.98
CA GLU A 485 -4.55 -7.48 -20.35
C GLU A 485 -3.44 -8.39 -19.81
N PHE A 486 -3.83 -9.45 -19.10
CA PHE A 486 -2.91 -10.48 -18.64
C PHE A 486 -2.11 -11.12 -19.79
N ILE A 487 -2.75 -11.41 -20.92
CA ILE A 487 -2.06 -11.97 -22.10
C ILE A 487 -1.09 -10.96 -22.71
N VAL A 488 -1.45 -9.68 -22.79
CA VAL A 488 -0.55 -8.62 -23.26
C VAL A 488 0.68 -8.52 -22.37
N GLU A 489 0.50 -8.56 -21.05
CA GLU A 489 1.59 -8.49 -20.08
C GLU A 489 2.52 -9.70 -20.17
N LYS A 490 1.95 -10.92 -20.24
CA LYS A 490 2.74 -12.17 -20.21
C LYS A 490 3.36 -12.55 -21.54
N SER A 491 2.68 -12.32 -22.66
CA SER A 491 3.22 -12.60 -23.99
C SER A 491 2.70 -11.63 -25.05
N PRO A 492 3.37 -10.47 -25.21
CA PRO A 492 3.08 -9.53 -26.29
C PRO A 492 3.09 -10.17 -27.68
N ALA A 493 3.90 -11.21 -27.88
CA ALA A 493 4.03 -11.93 -29.16
C ALA A 493 2.78 -12.74 -29.51
N ASP A 494 2.14 -13.36 -28.51
CA ASP A 494 0.92 -14.16 -28.72
C ASP A 494 -0.35 -13.29 -28.77
N ALA A 495 -0.31 -12.16 -28.05
CA ALA A 495 -1.45 -11.27 -27.85
C ALA A 495 -2.14 -10.89 -29.17
N GLU A 496 -1.38 -10.51 -30.21
CA GLU A 496 -1.96 -10.10 -31.51
C GLU A 496 -2.98 -11.11 -32.05
N SER A 497 -2.61 -12.39 -32.03
CA SER A 497 -3.45 -13.46 -32.56
C SER A 497 -4.65 -13.75 -31.66
N VAL A 498 -4.51 -13.60 -30.33
CA VAL A 498 -5.61 -13.76 -29.37
C VAL A 498 -6.64 -12.64 -29.56
N PHE A 499 -6.21 -11.39 -29.71
CA PHE A 499 -7.13 -10.28 -29.96
C PHE A 499 -7.88 -10.45 -31.27
N LYS A 500 -7.21 -10.89 -32.34
CA LYS A 500 -7.86 -11.19 -33.62
C LYS A 500 -8.94 -12.26 -33.47
N ASP A 501 -8.67 -13.31 -32.70
CA ASP A 501 -9.67 -14.35 -32.38
C ASP A 501 -10.84 -13.77 -31.57
N PHE A 502 -10.53 -13.01 -30.52
CA PHE A 502 -11.53 -12.35 -29.66
C PHE A 502 -12.45 -11.42 -30.46
N LEU A 503 -11.92 -10.70 -31.45
CA LEU A 503 -12.67 -9.77 -32.29
C LEU A 503 -13.49 -10.43 -33.42
N LYS A 504 -13.38 -11.74 -33.67
CA LYS A 504 -14.12 -12.43 -34.73
C LYS A 504 -15.65 -12.24 -34.70
N PRO A 505 -16.33 -12.26 -33.53
CA PRO A 505 -17.77 -11.96 -33.48
C PRO A 505 -18.12 -10.54 -33.93
N ASN A 506 -17.13 -9.65 -33.95
CA ASN A 506 -17.21 -8.28 -34.43
C ASN A 506 -18.40 -7.54 -33.82
N THR A 507 -18.55 -7.52 -32.50
CA THR A 507 -19.62 -6.78 -31.79
C THR A 507 -19.06 -5.49 -31.19
N PRO A 508 -19.87 -4.42 -31.06
CA PRO A 508 -19.41 -3.17 -30.47
C PRO A 508 -18.81 -3.33 -29.07
N SER A 509 -19.36 -4.23 -28.24
CA SER A 509 -18.86 -4.47 -26.87
C SER A 509 -17.47 -5.12 -26.86
N ARG A 510 -17.21 -6.10 -27.74
CA ARG A 510 -15.87 -6.70 -27.87
C ARG A 510 -14.87 -5.71 -28.44
N CYS A 511 -15.27 -4.92 -29.45
CA CYS A 511 -14.43 -3.86 -30.00
C CYS A 511 -14.07 -2.82 -28.92
N ASN A 512 -15.03 -2.39 -28.09
CA ASN A 512 -14.78 -1.47 -26.98
C ASN A 512 -13.78 -2.05 -25.99
N SER A 513 -13.97 -3.30 -25.56
CA SER A 513 -13.08 -3.97 -24.60
C SER A 513 -11.65 -4.09 -25.15
N ALA A 514 -11.49 -4.42 -26.43
CA ALA A 514 -10.17 -4.46 -27.06
C ALA A 514 -9.52 -3.07 -27.14
N CYS A 515 -10.29 -2.01 -27.39
CA CYS A 515 -9.79 -0.64 -27.40
C CYS A 515 -9.36 -0.17 -25.99
N GLU A 516 -10.09 -0.57 -24.94
CA GLU A 516 -9.74 -0.25 -23.55
C GLU A 516 -8.44 -0.93 -23.13
N VAL A 517 -8.28 -2.23 -23.41
CA VAL A 517 -7.06 -2.97 -23.04
C VAL A 517 -5.84 -2.52 -23.84
N LEU A 518 -6.01 -2.16 -25.11
CA LEU A 518 -4.92 -1.71 -25.97
C LEU A 518 -4.71 -0.19 -25.95
N TRP A 519 -5.32 0.51 -25.00
CA TRP A 519 -5.05 1.93 -24.78
C TRP A 519 -3.56 2.13 -24.49
N GLU A 520 -2.90 3.03 -25.23
CA GLU A 520 -1.44 3.27 -25.16
C GLU A 520 -0.54 2.09 -25.56
N ASN A 521 -1.10 0.92 -25.88
CA ASN A 521 -0.32 -0.25 -26.23
C ASN A 521 0.11 -0.21 -27.72
N PRO A 522 1.39 -0.45 -28.07
CA PRO A 522 1.84 -0.49 -29.47
C PRO A 522 1.10 -1.52 -30.34
N LEU A 523 0.54 -2.57 -29.73
CA LEU A 523 -0.25 -3.59 -30.42
C LEU A 523 -1.56 -3.03 -31.01
N SER A 524 -2.06 -1.90 -30.50
CA SER A 524 -3.25 -1.20 -31.03
C SER A 524 -3.15 -0.94 -32.54
N GLN A 525 -1.98 -0.55 -33.05
CA GLN A 525 -1.73 -0.29 -34.47
C GLN A 525 -1.94 -1.52 -35.35
N LYS A 526 -1.71 -2.73 -34.82
CA LYS A 526 -1.86 -3.98 -35.58
C LYS A 526 -3.25 -4.58 -35.47
N VAL A 527 -3.88 -4.40 -34.31
CA VAL A 527 -5.15 -5.06 -33.97
C VAL A 527 -6.35 -4.18 -34.30
N LEU A 528 -6.29 -2.88 -34.03
CA LEU A 528 -7.45 -1.98 -34.06
C LEU A 528 -7.62 -1.21 -35.37
N VAL A 529 -6.63 -1.20 -36.27
CA VAL A 529 -6.73 -0.52 -37.58
C VAL A 529 -7.98 -0.95 -38.39
N PRO A 530 -8.34 -2.25 -38.46
CA PRO A 530 -9.58 -2.66 -39.13
C PRO A 530 -10.86 -2.05 -38.56
N LEU A 531 -10.83 -1.56 -37.31
CA LEU A 531 -11.98 -0.96 -36.63
C LEU A 531 -12.14 0.54 -36.94
N LEU A 532 -11.18 1.17 -37.61
CA LEU A 532 -11.24 2.60 -37.99
C LEU A 532 -12.31 2.91 -39.04
N ASP A 533 -12.94 1.89 -39.64
CA ASP A 533 -14.09 2.00 -40.55
C ASP A 533 -15.42 1.63 -39.91
N ASP A 534 -15.44 1.32 -38.61
CA ASP A 534 -16.62 0.82 -37.92
C ASP A 534 -17.44 1.95 -37.26
N ASP A 535 -18.50 2.38 -37.95
CA ASP A 535 -19.41 3.45 -37.52
C ASP A 535 -20.43 3.03 -36.46
N ARG A 536 -20.44 1.78 -36.00
CA ARG A 536 -21.44 1.31 -35.05
C ARG A 536 -21.30 2.02 -33.70
N SER A 537 -22.44 2.32 -33.08
CA SER A 537 -22.50 2.88 -31.72
C SER A 537 -22.21 1.81 -30.68
N ILE A 538 -21.48 2.17 -29.63
CA ILE A 538 -21.24 1.30 -28.49
C ILE A 538 -22.33 1.55 -27.42
N PRO A 539 -23.06 0.53 -26.94
CA PRO A 539 -24.05 0.71 -25.89
C PRO A 539 -23.48 1.40 -24.64
N GLY A 540 -24.14 2.46 -24.17
CA GLY A 540 -23.74 3.21 -22.97
C GLY A 540 -22.55 4.17 -23.15
N VAL A 541 -21.93 4.20 -24.33
CA VAL A 541 -20.79 5.09 -24.63
C VAL A 541 -21.17 6.07 -25.74
N ARG A 542 -20.77 7.33 -25.63
CA ARG A 542 -21.08 8.36 -26.64
C ARG A 542 -20.31 8.18 -27.96
N GLN A 543 -19.24 7.38 -27.94
CA GLN A 543 -18.31 7.16 -29.04
C GLN A 543 -18.77 6.00 -29.92
N SER A 544 -18.47 6.08 -31.22
CA SER A 544 -18.55 4.92 -32.12
C SER A 544 -17.33 4.01 -31.96
N VAL A 545 -17.37 2.80 -32.53
CA VAL A 545 -16.23 1.87 -32.51
C VAL A 545 -14.99 2.50 -33.16
N ARG A 546 -15.13 3.16 -34.31
CA ARG A 546 -14.01 3.86 -34.95
C ARG A 546 -13.43 5.00 -34.11
N ASP A 547 -14.26 5.71 -33.32
CA ASP A 547 -13.78 6.78 -32.45
C ASP A 547 -12.94 6.21 -31.31
N ARG A 548 -13.38 5.08 -30.73
CA ARG A 548 -12.63 4.34 -29.69
C ARG A 548 -11.31 3.80 -30.22
N ALA A 549 -11.32 3.17 -31.39
CA ALA A 549 -10.12 2.63 -32.03
C ALA A 549 -9.11 3.74 -32.36
N ALA A 550 -9.60 4.85 -32.93
CA ALA A 550 -8.76 6.02 -33.23
C ALA A 550 -8.11 6.59 -31.97
N SER A 551 -8.88 6.74 -30.89
CA SER A 551 -8.39 7.20 -29.60
C SER A 551 -7.33 6.27 -29.02
N ALA A 552 -7.55 4.95 -29.01
CA ALA A 552 -6.58 4.00 -28.47
C ALA A 552 -5.28 4.00 -29.28
N ILE A 553 -5.36 4.02 -30.62
CA ILE A 553 -4.19 4.03 -31.50
C ILE A 553 -3.41 5.35 -31.37
N SER A 554 -4.09 6.50 -31.33
CA SER A 554 -3.43 7.82 -31.29
C SER A 554 -2.51 7.98 -30.09
N HIS A 555 -2.86 7.40 -28.93
CA HIS A 555 -2.01 7.43 -27.74
C HIS A 555 -0.67 6.71 -27.92
N SER A 556 -0.57 5.79 -28.88
CA SER A 556 0.68 5.12 -29.26
C SER A 556 1.45 5.83 -30.38
N ILE A 557 0.95 6.96 -30.89
CA ILE A 557 1.53 7.73 -31.99
C ILE A 557 1.74 9.18 -31.56
N GLU A 558 2.97 9.51 -31.18
CA GLU A 558 3.35 10.85 -30.69
C GLU A 558 2.95 12.01 -31.62
N SER A 559 2.89 11.77 -32.94
CA SER A 559 2.60 12.80 -33.93
C SER A 559 1.12 13.00 -34.26
N ILE A 560 0.20 12.21 -33.68
CA ILE A 560 -1.22 12.26 -34.02
C ILE A 560 -2.07 12.34 -32.76
N ASP A 561 -2.74 13.46 -32.56
CA ASP A 561 -3.76 13.61 -31.52
C ASP A 561 -5.14 13.16 -32.02
N PHE A 562 -5.96 12.64 -31.10
CA PHE A 562 -7.37 12.37 -31.31
C PHE A 562 -8.16 12.72 -30.05
N ASP A 563 -9.22 13.51 -30.20
CA ASP A 563 -10.20 13.74 -29.14
C ASP A 563 -11.59 13.40 -29.66
N SER A 564 -12.27 12.53 -28.94
CA SER A 564 -13.63 12.10 -29.25
C SER A 564 -14.69 13.20 -29.21
N LEU A 565 -14.40 14.33 -28.56
CA LEU A 565 -15.26 15.52 -28.49
C LEU A 565 -15.10 16.43 -29.71
N TRP A 566 -14.12 16.17 -30.58
CA TRP A 566 -13.95 16.94 -31.80
C TRP A 566 -15.16 16.83 -32.74
N LEU A 567 -15.33 17.86 -33.57
CA LEU A 567 -16.25 17.85 -34.69
C LEU A 567 -15.99 16.64 -35.58
N ARG A 568 -17.05 16.06 -36.15
CA ARG A 568 -16.97 14.85 -36.99
C ARG A 568 -15.91 14.95 -38.09
N SER A 569 -15.82 16.09 -38.78
CA SER A 569 -14.83 16.33 -39.83
C SER A 569 -13.38 16.27 -39.32
N SER A 570 -13.12 16.77 -38.12
CA SER A 570 -11.78 16.70 -37.49
C SER A 570 -11.45 15.27 -37.08
N LYS A 571 -12.42 14.52 -36.55
CA LYS A 571 -12.25 13.09 -36.23
C LYS A 571 -11.95 12.27 -37.49
N ASP A 572 -12.71 12.48 -38.56
CA ASP A 572 -12.51 11.80 -39.84
C ASP A 572 -11.12 12.11 -40.42
N ALA A 573 -10.67 13.38 -40.35
CA ALA A 573 -9.33 13.76 -40.79
C ALA A 573 -8.21 13.12 -39.96
N ALA A 574 -8.38 13.02 -38.64
CA ALA A 574 -7.42 12.34 -37.77
C ALA A 574 -7.38 10.83 -38.04
N ILE A 575 -8.54 10.19 -38.21
CA ILE A 575 -8.63 8.76 -38.58
C ILE A 575 -7.89 8.47 -39.88
N LEU A 576 -8.00 9.34 -40.90
CA LEU A 576 -7.26 9.19 -42.15
C LEU A 576 -5.74 9.23 -41.93
N LYS A 577 -5.24 10.15 -41.08
CA LYS A 577 -3.82 10.22 -40.72
C LYS A 577 -3.36 8.95 -39.99
N ILE A 578 -4.17 8.42 -39.08
CA ILE A 578 -3.87 7.18 -38.36
C ILE A 578 -3.76 6.01 -39.34
N LYS A 579 -4.69 5.87 -40.28
CA LYS A 579 -4.65 4.82 -41.31
C LYS A 579 -3.41 4.93 -42.18
N GLU A 580 -3.08 6.14 -42.64
CA GLU A 580 -1.88 6.40 -43.42
C GLU A 580 -0.62 6.00 -42.65
N TYR A 581 -0.49 6.44 -41.40
CA TYR A 581 0.63 6.10 -40.52
C TYR A 581 0.78 4.58 -40.36
N CYS A 582 -0.31 3.87 -40.06
CA CYS A 582 -0.26 2.42 -39.85
C CYS A 582 0.01 1.63 -41.13
N SER A 583 -0.33 2.16 -42.31
CA SER A 583 -0.04 1.50 -43.60
C SER A 583 1.43 1.57 -44.03
N GLN A 584 2.20 2.49 -43.45
CA GLN A 584 3.61 2.71 -43.76
C GLN A 584 4.56 1.84 -42.90
N ARG A 585 4.03 1.14 -41.90
CA ARG A 585 4.76 0.27 -40.97
C ARG A 585 4.38 -1.18 -41.18
#